data_AF-A0A286DZD0-F1
#
_entry.id   AF-A0A286DZD0-F1
#
_cell.length_a   1.000
_cell.length_b   1.000
_cell.length_c   1.000
_cell.angle_alpha   90.00
_cell.angle_beta   90.00
_cell.angle_gamma   90.00
#
_symmetry.space_group_name_H-M   'P 1'
#
loop_
_entity.id
_entity.type
_entity.pdbx_description
1 polymer ?
#
loop_
_entity_poly.entity_id
_entity_poly.type
_entity_poly.pdbx_seq_one_letter_code
_entity_poly.pdbx_strand_id
1 'polypeptide(L)'
;MTLSSDGTDGGAGRCQRALLHWEKQRGLAMPTVIHMTRTEALRQREELLERAGLSYEQLRERADAYALTMEQLLIWHTIEGLDYLLSDE
;
A
#
# COMPACT_ATOMS: atom_id res chain seq x y z
N MET A 1 66.68 9.64 -4.58
CA MET A 1 65.58 8.65 -4.61
C MET A 1 64.48 9.16 -3.70
N THR A 2 63.38 9.63 -4.29
CA THR A 2 62.22 10.17 -3.60
C THR A 2 61.34 9.03 -3.09
N LEU A 3 61.15 8.93 -1.77
CA LEU A 3 60.12 8.09 -1.16
C LEU A 3 58.81 8.88 -1.16
N SER A 4 57.87 8.39 -1.96
CA SER A 4 56.49 8.86 -2.04
C SER A 4 55.79 8.76 -0.69
N SER A 5 55.17 9.86 -0.27
CA SER A 5 54.18 9.87 0.80
C SER A 5 52.90 9.19 0.30
N ASP A 6 52.60 7.99 0.79
CA ASP A 6 51.30 7.36 0.65
C ASP A 6 50.46 7.70 1.89
N GLY A 7 49.57 8.69 1.72
CA GLY A 7 48.63 9.11 2.75
C GLY A 7 47.38 8.24 2.68
N THR A 8 47.33 7.18 3.47
CA THR A 8 46.12 6.39 3.73
C THR A 8 45.45 6.94 4.99
N ASP A 9 44.54 7.91 4.81
CA ASP A 9 43.57 8.28 5.85
C ASP A 9 42.17 7.78 5.45
N GLY A 10 41.75 6.74 6.17
CA GLY A 10 40.58 5.94 5.91
C GLY A 10 39.32 6.51 6.57
N GLY A 11 38.31 6.79 5.75
CA GLY A 11 37.05 6.08 5.88
C GLY A 11 36.07 6.46 7.00
N ALA A 12 36.28 7.48 7.82
CA ALA A 12 35.31 7.82 8.88
C ALA A 12 34.22 8.83 8.46
N GLY A 13 34.43 9.64 7.42
CA GLY A 13 33.54 10.76 7.07
C GLY A 13 32.37 10.45 6.12
N ARG A 14 32.23 9.22 5.61
CA ARG A 14 31.26 8.88 4.55
C ARG A 14 29.95 8.29 5.04
N CYS A 15 29.92 7.66 6.22
CA CYS A 15 28.69 7.11 6.79
C CYS A 15 27.76 8.19 7.37
N GLN A 16 28.32 9.29 7.91
CA GLN A 16 27.52 10.32 8.56
C GLN A 16 26.69 11.18 7.58
N ARG A 17 27.09 11.22 6.30
CA ARG A 17 26.41 12.01 5.26
C ARG A 17 25.15 11.33 4.71
N ALA A 18 25.06 10.00 4.80
CA ALA A 18 23.90 9.23 4.35
C ALA A 18 22.71 9.33 5.33
N LEU A 19 22.97 9.52 6.63
CA LEU A 19 21.92 9.62 7.66
C LEU A 19 21.13 10.94 7.58
N LEU A 20 21.78 12.06 7.25
CA LEU A 20 21.11 13.35 7.10
C LEU A 20 20.31 13.49 5.78
N HIS A 21 20.54 12.61 4.80
CA HIS A 21 19.81 12.64 3.53
C HIS A 21 18.44 11.96 3.62
N TRP A 22 18.23 11.05 4.57
CA TRP A 22 16.97 10.32 4.74
C TRP A 22 15.87 11.14 5.45
N GLU A 23 16.25 12.12 6.27
CA GLU A 23 15.27 12.97 6.99
C GLU A 23 14.57 13.99 6.07
N LYS A 24 15.23 14.41 4.98
CA LYS A 24 14.67 15.33 3.98
C LYS A 24 13.58 14.69 3.09
N GLN A 25 13.44 13.36 3.08
CA GLN A 25 12.47 12.65 2.25
C GLN A 25 11.14 12.34 2.96
N ARG A 26 11.03 12.54 4.29
CA ARG A 26 9.79 12.26 5.03
C ARG A 26 8.73 13.36 4.96
N GLY A 27 9.01 14.49 4.30
CA GLY A 27 8.05 15.59 4.10
C GLY A 27 7.08 15.42 2.93
N LEU A 28 7.15 14.31 2.16
CA LEU A 28 6.41 14.15 0.90
C LEU A 28 5.45 12.95 0.84
N ALA A 29 5.30 12.16 1.91
CA ALA A 29 4.20 11.21 2.00
C ALA A 29 2.99 11.93 2.61
N MET A 30 2.36 12.81 1.83
CA MET A 30 1.01 13.25 2.17
C MET A 30 0.12 12.01 2.22
N PRO A 31 -0.73 11.83 3.24
CA PRO A 31 -1.78 10.83 3.16
C PRO A 31 -2.61 11.19 1.95
N THR A 32 -2.46 10.45 0.86
CA THR A 32 -3.23 10.68 -0.35
C THR A 32 -4.65 10.24 -0.03
N VAL A 33 -5.48 11.20 0.33
CA VAL A 33 -6.93 11.00 0.38
C VAL A 33 -7.38 10.88 -1.07
N ILE A 34 -7.63 9.65 -1.50
CA ILE A 34 -8.24 9.40 -2.81
C ILE A 34 -9.70 9.77 -2.64
N HIS A 35 -10.11 10.88 -3.25
CA HIS A 35 -11.52 11.23 -3.34
C HIS A 35 -12.18 10.31 -4.37
N MET A 36 -12.99 9.37 -3.88
CA MET A 36 -13.83 8.53 -4.73
C MET A 36 -15.27 8.99 -4.61
N THR A 37 -15.96 9.12 -5.75
CA THR A 37 -17.38 9.45 -5.74
C THR A 37 -18.21 8.22 -5.36
N ARG A 38 -19.40 8.43 -4.79
CA ARG A 38 -20.33 7.35 -4.46
C ARG A 38 -20.65 6.45 -5.66
N THR A 39 -20.88 7.04 -6.83
CA THR A 39 -21.14 6.30 -8.07
C THR A 39 -19.97 5.43 -8.48
N GLU A 40 -18.74 5.93 -8.34
CA GLU A 40 -17.54 5.16 -8.65
C GLU A 40 -17.35 4.00 -7.67
N ALA A 41 -17.65 4.22 -6.38
CA ALA A 41 -17.63 3.17 -5.37
C ALA A 41 -18.61 2.03 -5.68
N LEU A 42 -19.84 2.37 -6.07
CA LEU A 42 -20.85 1.38 -6.46
C LEU A 42 -20.43 0.59 -7.70
N ARG A 43 -19.91 1.28 -8.72
CA ARG A 43 -19.41 0.67 -9.95
C ARG A 43 -18.26 -0.30 -9.67
N GLN A 44 -17.28 0.12 -8.88
CA GLN A 44 -16.13 -0.71 -8.53
C GLN A 44 -16.54 -1.93 -7.69
N ARG A 45 -17.52 -1.78 -6.79
CA ARG A 45 -18.09 -2.89 -6.01
C ARG A 45 -18.73 -3.94 -6.93
N GLU A 46 -19.47 -3.51 -7.95
CA GLU A 46 -20.10 -4.39 -8.92
C GLU A 46 -19.06 -5.16 -9.75
N GLU A 47 -18.05 -4.48 -10.28
CA GLU A 47 -16.94 -5.11 -11.02
C GLU A 47 -16.18 -6.16 -10.19
N LEU A 48 -16.00 -5.89 -8.90
CA LEU A 48 -15.33 -6.80 -7.97
C LEU A 48 -16.14 -8.07 -7.72
N LEU A 49 -17.47 -7.95 -7.60
CA LEU A 49 -18.37 -9.10 -7.47
C LEU A 49 -18.40 -9.93 -8.76
N GLU A 50 -18.42 -9.29 -9.92
CA GLU A 50 -18.30 -9.98 -11.21
C GLU A 50 -16.97 -10.74 -11.31
N ARG A 51 -15.86 -10.12 -10.92
CA ARG A 51 -14.53 -10.76 -10.94
C ARG A 51 -14.46 -11.95 -9.98
N ALA A 52 -15.09 -11.86 -8.81
CA ALA A 52 -15.14 -12.96 -7.86
C ALA A 52 -15.99 -14.14 -8.36
N GLY A 53 -16.92 -13.89 -9.31
CA GLY A 53 -17.88 -14.89 -9.78
C GLY A 53 -18.85 -15.34 -8.70
N LEU A 54 -19.05 -14.53 -7.66
CA LEU A 54 -19.87 -14.83 -6.49
C LEU A 54 -20.74 -13.62 -6.16
N SER A 55 -21.95 -13.89 -5.66
CA SER A 55 -22.76 -12.85 -5.03
C SER A 55 -22.12 -12.35 -3.74
N TYR A 56 -22.51 -11.15 -3.31
CA TYR A 56 -22.03 -10.57 -2.06
C TYR A 56 -22.29 -11.48 -0.86
N GLU A 57 -23.49 -12.06 -0.77
CA GLU A 57 -23.87 -12.97 0.32
C GLU A 57 -22.98 -14.21 0.36
N GLN A 58 -22.72 -14.83 -0.79
CA GLN A 58 -21.82 -15.99 -0.88
C GLN A 58 -20.39 -15.64 -0.49
N LEU A 59 -19.92 -14.44 -0.87
CA LEU A 59 -18.57 -13.99 -0.55
C LEU A 59 -18.43 -13.75 0.96
N ARG A 60 -19.46 -13.14 1.59
CA ARG A 60 -19.55 -12.94 3.04
C ARG A 60 -19.59 -14.26 3.81
N GLU A 61 -20.49 -15.17 3.44
CA GLU A 61 -20.60 -16.48 4.09
C GLU A 61 -19.28 -17.27 4.04
N ARG A 62 -18.59 -17.21 2.90
CA ARG A 62 -17.29 -17.85 2.74
C ARG A 62 -16.18 -17.13 3.50
N ALA A 63 -16.24 -15.81 3.63
CA ALA A 63 -15.31 -15.05 4.47
C ALA A 63 -15.45 -15.48 5.94
N ASP A 64 -16.68 -15.55 6.44
CA ASP A 64 -16.99 -16.01 7.81
C ASP A 64 -16.54 -17.45 8.05
N ALA A 65 -16.61 -18.30 7.03
CA ALA A 65 -16.13 -19.69 7.06
C ALA A 65 -14.63 -19.85 6.76
N TYR A 66 -13.87 -18.77 6.55
CA TYR A 66 -12.45 -18.80 6.14
C TYR A 66 -12.20 -19.66 4.88
N ALA A 67 -13.16 -19.71 3.96
CA ALA A 67 -13.18 -20.58 2.79
C ALA A 67 -12.90 -19.85 1.45
N LEU A 68 -12.44 -18.59 1.52
CA LEU A 68 -12.08 -17.80 0.33
C LEU A 68 -10.69 -18.18 -0.19
N THR A 69 -10.52 -18.11 -1.51
CA THR A 69 -9.18 -18.11 -2.10
C THR A 69 -8.46 -16.80 -1.77
N MET A 70 -7.13 -16.76 -1.92
CA MET A 70 -6.35 -15.53 -1.70
C MET A 70 -6.86 -14.36 -2.56
N GLU A 71 -7.20 -14.63 -3.82
CA GLU A 71 -7.76 -13.59 -4.70
C GLU A 71 -9.12 -13.10 -4.22
N GLN A 72 -10.01 -14.01 -3.83
CA GLN A 72 -11.33 -13.64 -3.32
C GLN A 72 -11.25 -12.92 -1.97
N LEU A 73 -10.26 -13.23 -1.12
CA LEU A 73 -10.03 -12.54 0.14
C LEU A 73 -9.60 -11.08 -0.09
N LEU A 74 -8.73 -10.83 -1.07
CA LEU A 74 -8.35 -9.48 -1.48
C LEU A 74 -9.56 -8.69 -2.03
N ILE A 75 -10.39 -9.36 -2.83
CA ILE A 75 -11.64 -8.78 -3.32
C ILE A 75 -12.57 -8.43 -2.15
N TRP A 76 -12.76 -9.35 -1.21
CA TRP A 76 -13.60 -9.15 -0.03
C TRP A 76 -13.18 -7.91 0.75
N HIS A 77 -11.90 -7.80 1.13
CA HIS A 77 -11.41 -6.65 1.88
C HIS A 77 -11.53 -5.33 1.12
N THR A 78 -11.42 -5.37 -0.22
CA THR A 78 -11.67 -4.18 -1.03
C THR A 78 -13.14 -3.79 -0.96
N ILE A 79 -14.06 -4.75 -1.11
CA ILE A 79 -15.51 -4.51 -0.98
C ILE A 79 -15.86 -3.97 0.41
N GLU A 80 -15.28 -4.51 1.49
CA GLU A 80 -15.49 -3.99 2.85
C GLU A 80 -15.07 -2.52 2.97
N GLY A 81 -13.93 -2.14 2.36
CA GLY A 81 -13.50 -0.75 2.30
C GLY A 81 -14.47 0.14 1.51
N LEU A 82 -15.02 -0.36 0.41
CA LEU A 82 -16.04 0.35 -0.38
C LEU A 82 -17.34 0.52 0.41
N ASP A 83 -17.81 -0.53 1.09
CA ASP A 83 -19.02 -0.49 1.90
C ASP A 83 -18.89 0.51 3.07
N TYR A 84 -17.70 0.62 3.67
CA TYR A 84 -17.41 1.65 4.67
C TYR A 84 -17.54 3.06 4.09
N LEU A 85 -16.93 3.32 2.93
CA LEU A 85 -17.02 4.62 2.25
C LEU A 85 -18.46 4.97 1.84
N LEU A 86 -19.26 3.96 1.47
CA LEU A 86 -20.66 4.13 1.07
C LEU A 86 -21.61 4.33 2.24
N SER A 87 -21.20 3.97 3.46
CA SER A 87 -22.02 4.07 4.68
C SER A 87 -21.84 5.40 5.42
N ASP A 88 -20.77 6.15 5.14
CA ASP A 88 -20.38 7.39 5.85
C ASP A 88 -20.94 8.69 5.20
N GLU A 89 -21.93 8.60 4.30
CA GLU A 89 -22.66 9.74 3.70
C GLU A 89 -24.06 9.97 4.31
#